data_AF-A0A0P8WV68-F1
#
_entry.id   AF-A0A0P8WV68-F1
#
_cell.length_a   1.000
_cell.length_b   1.000
_cell.length_c   1.000
_cell.angle_alpha   90.00
_cell.angle_beta   90.00
_cell.angle_gamma   90.00
#
_symmetry.space_group_name_H-M   'P 1'
#
loop_
_entity.id
_entity.type
_entity.pdbx_description
1 polymer ?
#
loop_
_entity_poly.entity_id
_entity_poly.type
_entity_poly.pdbx_seq_one_letter_code
_entity_poly.pdbx_strand_id
1 'polypeptide(L)'
;MVEYIDNDGKWSVDVDTDENGNWIEKPKFKILMEPSQAYIDRKKQRMAPTKEKINNQVREKIAERYDVIKEIQMLNQRNYPIDSLEYAEYLEYQEYREECLAWGQAEKAQYGFE
;
A
#
# COMPACT_ATOMS: atom_id res chain seq x y z
N MET A 1 25.39 -1.23 30.47
CA MET A 1 25.93 -0.58 29.24
C MET A 1 24.77 -0.23 28.33
N VAL A 2 24.45 1.06 28.20
CA VAL A 2 23.49 1.57 27.22
C VAL A 2 24.28 2.48 26.28
N GLU A 3 24.36 2.08 25.02
CA GLU A 3 24.97 2.89 23.97
C GLU A 3 23.87 3.71 23.30
N TYR A 4 24.05 5.02 23.20
CA TYR A 4 23.13 5.90 22.47
C TYR A 4 23.92 6.95 21.70
N ILE A 5 23.27 7.48 20.66
CA ILE A 5 23.78 8.61 19.88
C ILE A 5 23.27 9.87 20.57
N ASP A 6 24.18 10.71 21.07
CA ASP A 6 23.83 11.98 21.69
C ASP A 6 23.30 13.01 20.66
N ASN A 7 22.83 14.15 21.16
CA ASN A 7 22.25 15.21 20.33
C ASN A 7 23.24 15.80 19.30
N ASP A 8 24.54 15.51 19.44
CA ASP A 8 25.61 15.93 18.54
C ASP A 8 26.04 14.81 17.57
N GLY A 9 25.33 13.68 17.56
CA GLY A 9 25.62 12.56 16.66
C GLY A 9 26.83 11.71 17.08
N LYS A 10 27.35 11.87 18.30
CA LYS A 10 28.47 11.10 18.82
C LYS A 10 27.98 9.91 19.64
N TRP A 11 28.78 8.86 19.64
CA TRP A 11 28.54 7.68 20.45
C TRP A 11 28.88 7.98 21.91
N SER A 12 27.87 7.95 22.76
CA SER A 12 28.01 8.17 24.20
C SER A 12 27.59 6.92 24.96
N VAL A 13 28.33 6.60 26.02
CA VAL A 13 28.11 5.41 26.86
C VAL A 13 27.86 5.89 28.29
N ASP A 14 26.64 5.65 28.80
CA ASP A 14 26.32 5.88 30.20
C ASP A 14 26.69 4.66 31.05
N VAL A 15 27.54 4.91 32.04
CA VAL A 15 28.03 3.92 33.01
C VAL A 15 27.62 4.38 34.39
N ASP A 16 26.88 3.54 35.13
CA ASP A 16 26.72 3.75 36.57
C ASP A 16 27.80 2.96 37.31
N THR A 17 28.48 3.64 38.21
CA THR A 17 29.44 3.05 39.16
C THR A 17 28.87 3.11 40.57
N ASP A 18 29.10 2.07 41.37
CA ASP A 18 28.75 2.09 42.80
C ASP A 18 29.67 3.03 43.59
N GLU A 19 29.39 3.21 44.89
CA GLU A 19 30.19 4.03 45.80
C GLU A 19 31.66 3.56 45.93
N ASN A 20 31.97 2.35 45.44
CA ASN A 20 33.31 1.76 45.43
C ASN A 20 33.96 1.79 44.04
N GLY A 21 33.32 2.43 43.04
CA GLY A 21 33.83 2.52 41.67
C GLY A 21 33.65 1.25 40.83
N ASN A 22 32.86 0.27 41.28
CA ASN A 22 32.56 -0.92 40.49
C ASN A 22 31.42 -0.65 39.51
N TRP A 23 31.52 -1.28 38.34
CA TRP A 23 30.56 -1.20 37.26
C TRP A 23 29.26 -1.89 37.65
N ILE A 24 28.14 -1.14 37.69
CA ILE A 24 26.82 -1.71 37.94
C ILE A 24 26.08 -1.88 36.62
N GLU A 25 25.56 -3.08 36.35
CA GLU A 25 24.67 -3.29 35.21
C GLU A 25 23.33 -2.59 35.45
N LYS A 26 23.06 -1.51 34.70
CA LYS A 26 21.71 -0.94 34.61
C LYS A 26 20.71 -2.02 34.16
N PRO A 27 19.53 -2.14 34.80
CA PRO A 27 18.45 -2.95 34.27
C PRO A 27 18.08 -2.46 32.85
N LYS A 28 18.17 -3.37 31.88
CA LYS A 28 17.82 -3.10 30.47
C LYS A 28 16.30 -2.97 30.36
N PHE A 29 15.77 -1.78 30.57
CA PHE A 29 14.38 -1.49 30.22
C PHE A 29 14.27 -1.46 28.69
N LYS A 30 13.58 -2.44 28.11
CA LYS A 30 13.22 -2.43 26.70
C LYS A 30 12.07 -1.44 26.53
N ILE A 31 12.41 -0.16 26.30
CA ILE A 31 11.41 0.86 26.01
C ILE A 31 10.78 0.49 24.67
N LEU A 32 9.57 -0.05 24.70
CA LEU A 32 8.75 -0.25 23.51
C LEU A 32 8.24 1.14 23.09
N MET A 33 9.10 1.95 22.47
CA MET A 33 8.64 3.22 21.91
C MET A 33 7.72 2.88 20.74
N GLU A 34 6.51 3.43 20.78
CA GLU A 34 5.65 3.41 19.61
C GLU A 34 6.38 4.08 18.44
N PRO A 35 6.41 3.44 17.25
CA PRO A 35 7.10 4.01 16.10
C PRO A 35 6.51 5.39 15.79
N SER A 36 7.38 6.37 15.57
CA SER A 36 6.95 7.72 15.23
C SER A 36 6.13 7.75 13.93
N GLN A 37 5.21 8.71 13.82
CA GLN A 37 4.39 8.87 12.63
C GLN A 37 5.24 9.01 11.36
N ALA A 38 6.38 9.72 11.43
CA ALA A 38 7.35 9.84 10.34
C ALA A 38 7.97 8.50 9.90
N TYR A 39 8.20 7.57 10.84
CA TYR A 39 8.68 6.22 10.51
C TYR A 39 7.58 5.40 9.82
N ILE A 40 6.34 5.50 10.30
CA ILE A 40 5.17 4.85 9.69
C ILE A 40 4.97 5.37 8.26
N ASP A 41 5.07 6.69 8.05
CA ASP A 41 4.88 7.32 6.75
C ASP A 41 6.00 6.97 5.76
N ARG A 42 7.28 6.95 6.20
CA ARG A 42 8.39 6.46 5.37
C ARG A 42 8.24 5.00 4.98
N LYS A 43 7.76 4.16 5.90
CA LYS A 43 7.52 2.74 5.62
C LYS A 43 6.37 2.57 4.62
N LYS A 44 5.30 3.35 4.76
CA LYS A 44 4.18 3.39 3.78
C LYS A 44 4.65 3.83 2.40
N GLN A 45 5.50 4.86 2.29
CA GLN A 45 6.07 5.29 1.01
C GLN A 45 6.92 4.21 0.33
N ARG A 46 7.74 3.47 1.09
CA ARG A 46 8.51 2.33 0.54
C ARG A 46 7.64 1.16 0.07
N MET A 47 6.42 1.05 0.59
CA MET A 47 5.44 0.04 0.19
C MET A 47 4.40 0.56 -0.80
N ALA A 48 4.54 1.80 -1.28
CA ALA A 48 3.61 2.37 -2.24
C ALA A 48 3.55 1.46 -3.50
N PRO A 49 2.35 1.05 -3.94
CA PRO A 49 2.21 0.28 -5.16
C PRO A 49 2.67 1.11 -6.35
N THR A 50 3.31 0.47 -7.33
CA THR A 50 3.63 1.13 -8.60
C THR A 50 2.35 1.36 -9.41
N LYS A 51 2.38 2.32 -10.35
CA LYS A 51 1.28 2.54 -11.32
C LYS A 51 0.88 1.24 -12.03
N GLU A 52 1.85 0.41 -12.38
CA GLU A 52 1.65 -0.91 -12.98
C GLU A 52 0.94 -1.88 -12.04
N LYS A 53 1.32 -1.91 -10.76
CA LYS A 53 0.66 -2.76 -9.76
C LYS A 53 -0.81 -2.37 -9.57
N ILE A 54 -1.12 -1.07 -9.54
CA ILE A 54 -2.51 -0.59 -9.47
C ILE A 54 -3.28 -1.01 -10.73
N ASN A 55 -2.69 -0.90 -11.92
CA ASN A 55 -3.31 -1.38 -13.16
C ASN A 55 -3.60 -2.88 -13.13
N ASN A 56 -2.68 -3.69 -12.59
CA ASN A 56 -2.88 -5.12 -12.46
C ASN A 56 -4.01 -5.44 -11.46
N GLN A 57 -4.11 -4.71 -10.35
CA GLN A 57 -5.22 -4.85 -9.40
C GLN A 57 -6.58 -4.50 -10.04
N VAL A 58 -6.63 -3.48 -10.91
CA VAL A 58 -7.84 -3.16 -11.67
C VAL A 58 -8.22 -4.31 -12.61
N ARG A 59 -7.24 -4.90 -13.31
CA ARG A 59 -7.48 -6.06 -14.18
C ARG A 59 -7.95 -7.28 -13.39
N GLU A 60 -7.34 -7.54 -12.24
CA GLU A 60 -7.75 -8.62 -11.33
C GLU A 60 -9.20 -8.42 -10.88
N LYS A 61 -9.59 -7.21 -10.47
CA LYS A 61 -10.98 -6.88 -10.11
C LYS A 61 -11.99 -7.10 -11.23
N ILE A 62 -11.61 -6.79 -12.48
CA ILE A 62 -12.47 -7.06 -13.63
C ILE A 62 -12.60 -8.58 -13.85
N ALA A 63 -11.48 -9.30 -13.72
CA ALA A 63 -11.41 -10.75 -13.88
C ALA A 63 -12.19 -11.54 -12.80
N GLU A 64 -12.49 -10.93 -11.65
CA GLU A 64 -13.35 -11.55 -10.62
C GLU A 64 -14.78 -11.82 -11.14
N ARG A 65 -15.29 -11.01 -12.06
CA ARG A 65 -16.66 -11.13 -12.60
C ARG A 65 -16.72 -11.60 -14.04
N TYR A 66 -15.71 -11.27 -14.84
CA TYR A 66 -15.70 -11.57 -16.27
C TYR A 66 -14.42 -12.28 -16.64
N ASP A 67 -14.52 -13.49 -17.18
CA ASP A 67 -13.40 -14.16 -17.83
C ASP A 67 -12.88 -13.29 -18.99
N VAL A 68 -11.57 -13.30 -19.22
CA VAL A 68 -10.89 -12.64 -20.35
C VAL A 68 -11.59 -12.95 -21.68
N ILE A 69 -12.09 -14.18 -21.88
CA ILE A 69 -12.81 -14.52 -23.12
C ILE A 69 -14.13 -13.76 -23.23
N LYS A 70 -14.90 -13.68 -22.12
CA LYS A 70 -16.16 -12.92 -22.07
C LYS A 70 -15.89 -11.42 -22.19
N GLU A 71 -14.81 -10.93 -21.62
CA GLU A 71 -14.36 -9.54 -21.75
C GLU A 71 -14.06 -9.20 -23.23
N ILE A 72 -13.28 -10.03 -23.91
CA ILE A 72 -12.97 -9.86 -25.33
C ILE A 72 -14.23 -9.91 -26.18
N GLN A 73 -15.18 -10.80 -25.85
CA GLN A 73 -16.48 -10.83 -26.52
C GLN A 73 -17.20 -9.49 -26.34
N MET A 74 -17.39 -9.04 -25.10
CA MET A 74 -18.08 -7.77 -24.80
C MET A 74 -17.40 -6.55 -25.44
N LEU A 75 -16.06 -6.50 -25.47
CA LEU A 75 -15.31 -5.41 -26.10
C LEU A 75 -15.43 -5.38 -27.63
N ASN A 76 -15.58 -6.54 -28.27
CA ASN A 76 -15.64 -6.65 -29.72
C ASN A 76 -17.07 -6.53 -30.29
N GLN A 77 -18.08 -6.51 -29.44
CA GLN A 77 -19.48 -6.46 -29.86
C GLN A 77 -19.95 -5.01 -30.05
N ARG A 78 -19.69 -4.47 -31.24
CA ARG A 78 -20.03 -3.06 -31.56
C ARG A 78 -21.51 -2.79 -31.78
N ASN A 79 -22.34 -3.82 -32.00
CA ASN A 79 -23.74 -3.67 -32.42
C ASN A 79 -24.62 -4.79 -31.84
N TYR A 80 -24.59 -5.02 -30.53
CA TYR A 80 -25.66 -5.81 -29.94
C TYR A 80 -27.00 -5.10 -30.22
N PRO A 81 -28.05 -5.82 -30.64
CA PRO A 81 -29.38 -5.25 -30.75
C PRO A 81 -29.81 -4.71 -29.39
N ILE A 82 -30.34 -3.48 -29.34
CA ILE A 82 -30.69 -2.80 -28.08
C ILE A 82 -31.65 -3.63 -27.22
N ASP A 83 -32.53 -4.39 -27.85
CA ASP A 83 -33.52 -5.23 -27.17
C ASP A 83 -33.00 -6.64 -26.82
N SER A 84 -31.71 -6.92 -27.04
CA SER A 84 -31.13 -8.24 -26.78
C SER A 84 -30.62 -8.36 -25.35
N LEU A 85 -30.64 -9.59 -24.82
CA LEU A 85 -30.12 -9.89 -23.49
C LEU A 85 -28.61 -9.57 -23.41
N GLU A 86 -27.89 -9.81 -24.50
CA GLU A 86 -26.47 -9.56 -24.58
C GLU A 86 -26.14 -8.05 -24.54
N TYR A 87 -27.04 -7.19 -25.02
CA TYR A 87 -26.90 -5.74 -24.84
C TYR A 87 -27.05 -5.33 -23.37
N ALA A 88 -28.01 -5.92 -22.66
CA ALA A 88 -28.16 -5.70 -21.22
C ALA A 88 -26.91 -6.16 -20.44
N GLU A 89 -26.40 -7.37 -20.73
CA GLU A 89 -25.15 -7.86 -20.12
C GLU A 89 -23.94 -6.98 -20.45
N TYR A 90 -23.89 -6.42 -21.67
CA TYR A 90 -22.85 -5.49 -22.08
C TYR A 90 -22.91 -4.18 -21.30
N LEU A 91 -24.11 -3.63 -21.06
CA LEU A 91 -24.28 -2.42 -20.24
C LEU A 91 -23.80 -2.63 -18.81
N GLU A 92 -24.18 -3.75 -18.18
CA GLU A 92 -23.70 -4.12 -16.84
C GLU A 92 -22.17 -4.25 -16.80
N TYR A 93 -21.58 -4.88 -17.83
CA TYR A 93 -20.13 -4.97 -17.95
C TYR A 93 -19.46 -3.59 -18.08
N GLN A 94 -20.02 -2.69 -18.90
CA GLN A 94 -19.46 -1.35 -19.08
C GLN A 94 -19.48 -0.56 -17.77
N GLU A 95 -20.63 -0.55 -17.08
CA GLU A 95 -20.78 0.14 -15.80
C GLU A 95 -19.75 -0.38 -14.77
N TYR A 96 -19.67 -1.70 -14.59
CA TYR A 96 -18.72 -2.30 -13.65
C TYR A 96 -17.25 -2.01 -14.02
N ARG A 97 -16.94 -2.00 -15.32
CA ARG A 97 -15.60 -1.67 -15.81
C ARG A 97 -15.24 -0.21 -15.53
N GLU A 98 -16.18 0.71 -15.73
CA GLU A 98 -15.99 2.13 -15.42
C GLU A 98 -15.76 2.34 -13.92
N GLU A 99 -16.52 1.68 -13.05
CA GLU A 99 -16.29 1.69 -11.60
C GLU A 99 -14.88 1.20 -11.24
N CYS A 100 -14.43 0.09 -11.83
CA CYS A 100 -13.09 -0.45 -11.60
C CYS A 100 -11.99 0.51 -12.05
N LEU A 101 -12.18 1.17 -13.20
CA LEU A 101 -11.24 2.16 -13.73
C LEU A 101 -11.20 3.42 -12.88
N ALA A 102 -12.36 3.93 -12.45
CA ALA A 102 -12.48 5.09 -11.57
C ALA A 102 -11.80 4.83 -10.22
N TRP A 103 -12.00 3.63 -9.65
CA TRP A 103 -11.28 3.19 -8.46
C TRP A 103 -9.75 3.20 -8.70
N GLY A 104 -9.28 2.62 -9.80
CA GLY A 104 -7.87 2.61 -10.14
C GLY A 104 -7.27 4.01 -10.36
N GLN A 105 -8.04 4.96 -10.88
CA GLN A 105 -7.65 6.36 -11.00
C GLN A 105 -7.55 7.04 -9.63
N ALA A 106 -8.52 6.80 -8.74
CA ALA A 106 -8.48 7.32 -7.38
C ALA A 106 -7.28 6.80 -6.59
N GLU A 107 -6.96 5.50 -6.71
CA GLU A 107 -5.76 4.91 -6.11
C GLU A 107 -4.48 5.55 -6.65
N LYS A 108 -4.38 5.73 -7.98
CA LYS A 108 -3.24 6.40 -8.60
C LYS A 108 -3.05 7.83 -8.10
N ALA A 109 -4.14 8.59 -7.98
CA ALA A 109 -4.13 9.96 -7.48
C ALA A 109 -3.62 10.05 -6.04
N GLN A 110 -3.98 9.08 -5.16
CA GLN A 110 -3.46 9.03 -3.79
C GLN A 110 -1.93 8.91 -3.72
N TYR A 111 -1.32 8.27 -4.72
CA TYR A 111 0.13 8.08 -4.82
C TYR A 111 0.82 9.07 -5.77
N GLY A 112 0.11 10.06 -6.30
CA GLY A 112 0.67 11.09 -7.20
C GLY A 112 0.96 10.60 -8.62
N PHE A 113 0.34 9.50 -9.05
CA PHE A 113 0.42 9.03 -10.43
C PHE A 113 -0.67 9.70 -11.27
N GLU A 114 -0.37 10.84 -11.88
CA GLU A 114 -1.24 11.46 -12.90
C GLU A 114 -1.29 10.64 -14.21
#